data_AF-A0A166QKI2-F1
#
_entry.id   AF-A0A166QKI2-F1
#
_cell.length_a   1.000
_cell.length_b   1.000
_cell.length_c   1.000
_cell.angle_alpha   90.00
_cell.angle_beta   90.00
_cell.angle_gamma   90.00
#
_symmetry.space_group_name_H-M   'P 1'
#
loop_
_entity.id
_entity.type
_entity.pdbx_description
1 polymer ?
#
loop_
_entity_poly.entity_id
_entity_poly.type
_entity_poly.pdbx_seq_one_letter_code
_entity_poly.pdbx_strand_id
1 'polypeptide(L)' 'MTAQNMPQGWDGSGNGLVCNADPMLGGIIDRNLVSGQWFVVFNADDVPVIEGIESRDEAFRLFQEAIDAKYLTA' A
#
# COMPACT_ATOMS: atom_id res chain seq x y z
N MET A 1 4.57 -1.15 21.83
CA MET A 1 4.53 -0.82 20.40
C MET A 1 3.08 -0.73 20.03
N THR A 2 2.52 0.48 19.99
CA THR A 2 1.09 0.69 19.73
C THR A 2 0.82 0.39 18.25
N ALA A 3 -0.15 -0.49 18.00
CA ALA A 3 -0.71 -0.68 16.67
C ALA A 3 -1.10 0.70 16.13
N GLN A 4 -0.36 1.19 15.14
CA GLN A 4 -0.76 2.40 14.44
C GLN A 4 -2.10 2.09 13.76
N ASN A 5 -3.03 3.05 13.76
CA ASN A 5 -4.35 2.92 13.13
C ASN A 5 -4.20 2.52 11.66
N MET A 6 -4.16 1.21 11.39
CA MET A 6 -4.12 0.67 10.04
C MET A 6 -5.55 0.67 9.49
N PRO A 7 -5.74 0.96 8.19
CA PRO A 7 -7.04 0.81 7.57
C PRO A 7 -7.55 -0.62 7.73
N GLN A 8 -8.88 -0.79 7.80
CA GLN A 8 -9.48 -2.12 7.95
C GLN A 8 -9.01 -3.07 6.84
N GLY A 9 -8.69 -4.32 7.20
CA GLY A 9 -8.20 -5.33 6.27
C GLY A 9 -6.69 -5.26 5.98
N TRP A 10 -5.98 -4.29 6.55
CA TRP A 10 -4.52 -4.24 6.51
C TRP A 10 -3.90 -4.81 7.77
N ASP A 11 -3.02 -5.78 7.57
CA ASP A 11 -2.17 -6.36 8.59
C ASP A 11 -0.73 -5.87 8.44
N GLY A 12 -0.10 -5.52 9.55
CA GLY A 12 1.25 -4.94 9.55
C GLY A 12 2.19 -5.63 10.52
N SER A 13 3.46 -5.75 10.14
CA SER A 13 4.52 -6.20 11.05
C SER A 13 5.63 -5.15 11.15
N GLY A 14 5.95 -4.74 12.38
CA GLY A 14 7.06 -3.83 12.66
C GLY A 14 6.94 -2.46 11.96
N ASN A 15 8.04 -2.01 11.36
CA ASN A 15 8.25 -0.63 10.90
C ASN A 15 8.29 -0.44 9.37
N GLY A 16 7.98 -1.46 8.57
CA GLY A 16 8.26 -1.43 7.13
C GLY A 16 7.18 -2.03 6.25
N LEU A 17 6.56 -3.14 6.67
CA LEU A 17 5.68 -3.93 5.82
C LEU A 17 4.25 -3.93 6.33
N VAL A 18 3.31 -3.62 5.44
CA VAL A 18 1.87 -3.81 5.64
C VAL A 18 1.25 -4.47 4.40
N CYS A 19 0.29 -5.36 4.62
CA CYS A 19 -0.32 -6.19 3.60
C CYS A 19 -1.84 -6.19 3.73
N ASN A 20 -2.54 -6.26 2.62
CA ASN A 20 -3.98 -6.50 2.55
C ASN A 20 -4.24 -7.67 1.60
N ALA A 21 -4.88 -8.72 2.12
CA ALA A 21 -5.11 -9.97 1.43
C ALA A 21 -6.32 -9.96 0.46
N ASP A 22 -7.04 -8.84 0.34
CA ASP A 22 -8.12 -8.74 -0.64
C ASP A 22 -7.59 -8.99 -2.06
N PRO A 23 -8.14 -9.96 -2.79
CA PRO A 23 -7.59 -10.37 -4.09
C PRO A 23 -7.76 -9.32 -5.20
N MET A 24 -8.67 -8.35 -5.02
CA MET A 24 -8.97 -7.33 -6.03
C MET A 24 -8.53 -5.93 -5.62
N LEU A 25 -8.75 -5.61 -4.35
CA LEU A 25 -8.57 -4.27 -3.75
C LEU A 25 -7.45 -4.26 -2.70
N GLY A 26 -6.63 -5.31 -2.64
CA GLY A 26 -5.53 -5.46 -1.70
C GLY A 26 -4.17 -5.27 -2.37
N GLY A 27 -3.12 -5.53 -1.59
CA GLY A 27 -1.74 -5.34 -2.01
C GLY A 27 -0.76 -5.31 -0.84
N ILE A 28 0.43 -4.84 -1.13
CA ILE A 28 1.55 -4.70 -0.20
C ILE A 28 2.04 -3.25 -0.25
N ILE A 29 2.25 -2.66 0.91
CA ILE A 29 2.99 -1.42 1.07
C ILE A 29 4.21 -1.74 1.93
N ASP A 30 5.40 -1.56 1.35
CA ASP A 30 6.65 -1.89 2.01
C ASP A 30 7.68 -0.77 1.85
N ARG A 31 8.67 -0.77 2.74
CA ARG A 31 9.75 0.20 2.75
C ARG A 31 11.02 -0.45 2.25
N ASN A 32 11.56 0.07 1.16
CA ASN A 32 12.88 -0.29 0.67
C ASN A 32 13.93 0.01 1.75
N LEU A 33 14.63 -1.02 2.22
CA LEU A 33 15.60 -0.90 3.32
C LEU A 33 16.85 -0.08 2.93
N VAL A 34 17.19 -0.01 1.65
CA VAL A 34 18.38 0.70 1.16
C VAL A 34 18.08 2.18 0.92
N SER A 35 17.04 2.49 0.15
CA SER A 35 16.67 3.88 -0.15
C SER A 35 15.87 4.54 0.97
N GLY A 36 15.23 3.75 1.83
CA GLY A 36 14.31 4.23 2.85
C GLY A 36 12.96 4.68 2.30
N GLN A 37 12.75 4.62 0.98
CA GLN A 37 11.50 4.99 0.30
C GLN A 37 10.49 3.84 0.34
N TRP A 38 9.22 4.21 0.26
CA TRP A 38 8.09 3.31 0.23
C TRP A 38 7.70 2.95 -1.20
N PHE A 39 7.08 1.81 -1.36
CA PHE A 39 6.49 1.35 -2.61
C PHE A 39 5.19 0.60 -2.35
N VAL A 40 4.37 0.51 -3.39
CA VAL A 40 3.03 -0.09 -3.38
C VAL A 40 2.97 -1.15 -4.49
N VAL A 41 2.70 -2.39 -4.11
CA VAL A 41 2.41 -3.49 -5.04
C VAL A 41 0.93 -3.84 -4.90
N PHE A 42 0.20 -3.87 -5.99
CA PHE A 42 -1.22 -4.23 -6.00
C PHE A 42 -1.38 -5.72 -6.26
N ASN A 43 -2.42 -6.34 -5.69
CA ASN A 43 -2.79 -7.72 -6.04
C ASN A 43 -3.38 -7.81 -7.46
N ALA A 44 -3.91 -6.71 -7.99
CA ALA A 44 -4.40 -6.65 -9.35
C ALA A 44 -3.23 -6.46 -10.34
N ASP A 45 -2.99 -7.45 -11.19
CA ASP A 45 -1.82 -7.55 -12.09
C ASP A 45 -1.68 -6.41 -13.11
N ASP A 46 -2.78 -5.73 -13.42
CA ASP A 46 -2.87 -4.63 -14.39
C ASP A 46 -2.71 -3.24 -13.75
N VAL A 47 -2.48 -3.15 -12.43
CA VAL A 47 -2.10 -1.89 -11.77
C VAL A 47 -0.58 -1.86 -11.57
N PRO A 48 0.13 -0.89 -12.18
CA PRO A 48 1.56 -0.77 -12.02
C PRO A 48 1.98 -0.52 -10.56
N VAL A 49 3.15 -1.04 -10.19
CA VAL A 49 3.80 -0.73 -8.91
C VAL A 49 4.08 0.77 -8.83
N ILE A 50 3.83 1.37 -7.67
CA ILE A 50 4.17 2.78 -7.39
C ILE A 50 5.39 2.78 -6.46
N GLU A 51 6.47 3.46 -6.84
CA GLU A 51 7.74 3.47 -6.11
C GLU A 51 8.21 4.88 -5.77
N GLY A 52 9.26 4.98 -4.94
CA GLY A 52 9.93 6.26 -4.66
C GLY A 52 9.20 7.16 -3.67
N ILE A 53 8.28 6.61 -2.89
CA ILE A 53 7.36 7.35 -2.02
C ILE A 53 8.05 7.72 -0.71
N GLU A 54 7.84 8.95 -0.21
CA GLU A 54 8.62 9.45 0.94
C GLU A 54 8.10 8.92 2.28
N SER A 55 6.80 8.63 2.38
CA SER A 55 6.17 8.21 3.63
C SER A 55 5.16 7.08 3.46
N ARG A 56 4.94 6.33 4.54
CA ARG A 56 3.92 5.27 4.56
C ARG A 56 2.52 5.80 4.32
N ASP A 57 2.19 6.94 4.91
CA ASP A 57 0.85 7.52 4.79
C ASP A 57 0.59 8.01 3.37
N GLU A 58 1.61 8.54 2.70
CA GLU A 58 1.54 8.84 1.27
C GLU A 58 1.36 7.57 0.42
N ALA A 59 2.03 6.47 0.77
CA ALA A 59 1.85 5.20 0.08
C ALA A 59 0.41 4.67 0.19
N PHE A 60 -0.22 4.81 1.36
CA PHE A 60 -1.64 4.50 1.54
C PHE A 60 -2.56 5.40 0.72
N ARG A 61 -2.26 6.71 0.65
CA ARG A 61 -3.04 7.63 -0.19
C ARG A 61 -2.94 7.26 -1.67
N LEU A 62 -1.73 7.04 -2.17
CA LEU A 62 -1.49 6.67 -3.57
C LEU A 62 -2.10 5.32 -3.92
N PHE A 63 -2.09 4.37 -2.98
CA PHE A 63 -2.84 3.11 -3.11
C PHE A 63 -4.33 3.37 -3.32
N GLN A 64 -4.95 4.17 -2.45
CA GLN A 64 -6.39 4.44 -2.55
C GLN A 64 -6.75 5.17 -3.85
N GLU A 65 -5.97 6.18 -4.25
CA GLU A 65 -6.18 6.90 -5.51
C GLU A 65 -6.13 5.98 -6.73
N ALA A 66 -5.20 5.02 -6.75
CA ALA A 66 -5.08 4.05 -7.83
C ALA A 66 -6.26 3.07 -7.88
N ILE A 67 -6.73 2.61 -6.72
CA ILE A 67 -7.92 1.75 -6.61
C ILE A 67 -9.18 2.49 -7.05
N ASP A 68 -9.36 3.73 -6.59
CA ASP A 68 -10.52 4.56 -6.94
C ASP A 68 -10.59 4.83 -8.44
N ALA A 69 -9.46 5.22 -9.04
CA ALA A 69 -9.36 5.48 -10.48
C ALA A 69 -9.66 4.23 -11.33
N LYS A 70 -9.44 3.04 -10.79
CA LYS A 70 -9.68 1.78 -11.49
C LYS A 70 -11.11 1.28 -11.35
N TYR A 71 -11.68 1.33 -10.15
CA TYR A 71 -12.91 0.60 -9.82
C TYR A 71 -14.10 1.49 -9.44
N LEU A 72 -13.89 2.76 -9.12
CA LEU A 72 -14.95 3.66 -8.62
C LEU A 72 -15.29 4.80 -9.58
N THR A 73 -14.53 4.98 -10.67
CA THR A 73 -14.79 5.97 -11.72
C THR A 73 -15.40 5.38 -13.01
N ALA A 74 -16.24 4.36 -12.90
CA ALA A 74 -17.06 3.82 -14.00
C ALA A 74 -18.48 4.38 -14.01
#